data_AF-A0A926J806-F1
#
_entry.id   AF-A0A926J806-F1
#
_cell.length_a   1.000
_cell.length_b   1.000
_cell.length_c   1.000
_cell.angle_alpha   90.00
_cell.angle_beta   90.00
_cell.angle_gamma   90.00
#
_symmetry.space_group_name_H-M   'P 1'
#
loop_
_entity.id
_entity.type
_entity.pdbx_description
1 polymer ?
#
loop_
_entity_poly.entity_id
_entity_poly.type
_entity_poly.pdbx_seq_one_letter_code
_entity_poly.pdbx_strand_id
1 'polypeptide(L)'
;MSKAREEVKAGIWVIGGIAALVTVGLTISLALGGVSWLTAPFRGEVDKRNRTEGSGAFRIATYEEFFGLCSTVQSKEGAIKALEEENKTASESRRAQISTSLTALKSSRIEAVSEYNAKAAQEHRSAFRDKDLPPRLDVDDMNTTCAP
;
A
#
# COMPACT_ATOMS: atom_id res chain seq x y z
N MET A 1 20.50 70.93 22.62
CA MET A 1 19.82 69.94 21.75
C MET A 1 20.74 68.79 21.30
N SER A 2 21.87 68.51 21.96
CA SER A 2 22.82 67.46 21.51
C SER A 2 22.50 66.06 22.06
N LYS A 3 22.25 65.92 23.37
CA LYS A 3 22.00 64.62 24.03
C LYS A 3 20.83 63.82 23.44
N ALA A 4 19.69 64.48 23.18
CA ALA A 4 18.51 63.80 22.62
C ALA A 4 18.76 63.19 21.23
N ARG A 5 19.66 63.79 20.43
CA ARG A 5 19.99 63.29 19.09
C ARG A 5 20.95 62.10 19.15
N GLU A 6 21.69 61.95 20.24
CA GLU A 6 22.67 60.87 20.46
C GLU A 6 21.98 59.61 20.98
N GLU A 7 21.02 59.75 21.90
CA GLU A 7 20.21 58.63 22.40
C GLU A 7 19.26 58.06 21.34
N VAL A 8 18.68 58.92 20.49
CA VAL A 8 17.88 58.46 19.33
C VAL A 8 18.74 57.69 18.33
N LYS A 9 19.99 58.12 18.09
CA LYS A 9 20.92 57.39 17.21
C LYS A 9 21.30 56.03 17.80
N ALA A 10 21.57 55.95 19.11
CA ALA A 10 21.87 54.70 19.79
C ALA A 10 20.68 53.72 19.71
N GLY A 11 19.45 54.20 19.94
CA GLY A 11 18.23 53.40 19.80
C GLY A 11 18.02 52.86 18.39
N ILE A 12 18.26 53.68 17.36
CA ILE A 12 18.18 53.25 15.95
C ILE A 12 19.21 52.16 15.63
N TRP A 13 20.44 52.28 16.14
CA TRP A 13 21.48 51.28 15.95
C TRP A 13 21.16 49.93 16.61
N VAL A 14 20.60 49.96 17.83
CA VAL A 14 20.17 48.75 18.54
C VAL A 14 19.03 48.05 17.81
N ILE A 15 18.00 48.82 17.40
CA ILE A 15 16.86 48.27 16.65
C ILE A 15 17.31 47.71 15.30
N GLY A 16 18.20 48.43 14.59
CA GLY A 16 18.78 47.98 13.33
C GLY A 16 19.59 46.69 13.48
N GLY A 17 20.38 46.56 14.55
CA GLY A 17 21.14 45.35 14.85
C GLY A 17 20.25 44.13 15.14
N ILE A 18 19.19 44.32 15.93
CA ILE A 18 18.22 43.25 16.22
C ILE A 18 17.50 42.83 14.94
N ALA A 19 17.05 43.79 14.13
CA ALA A 19 16.40 43.50 12.86
C ALA A 19 17.32 42.71 11.91
N ALA A 20 18.60 43.08 11.82
CA ALA A 20 19.58 42.36 11.01
C ALA A 20 19.79 40.92 11.50
N LEU A 21 19.90 40.70 12.82
CA LEU A 21 20.06 39.36 13.41
C LEU A 21 18.83 38.47 13.16
N VAL A 22 17.62 39.01 13.30
CA VAL A 22 16.38 38.28 13.00
C VAL A 22 16.33 37.87 11.53
N THR A 23 16.73 38.79 10.65
CA THR A 23 16.74 38.54 9.19
C THR A 23 17.72 37.43 8.84
N VAL A 24 18.94 37.46 9.42
CA VAL A 24 19.95 36.41 9.22
C VAL A 24 19.51 35.07 9.82
N GLY A 25 18.87 35.07 11.00
CA GLY A 25 18.34 33.86 11.61
C GLY A 25 17.25 33.20 10.76
N LEU A 26 16.37 34.00 10.14
CA LEU A 26 15.35 33.51 9.22
C LEU A 26 15.96 32.94 7.93
N THR A 27 16.92 33.63 7.30
CA THR A 27 17.54 33.14 6.07
C THR A 27 18.31 31.84 6.27
N ILE A 28 19.04 31.71 7.38
CA ILE A 28 19.75 30.46 7.73
C ILE A 28 18.74 29.33 7.97
N SER A 29 17.64 29.61 8.68
CA SER A 29 16.60 28.61 8.96
C SER A 29 15.88 28.14 7.69
N LEU A 30 15.63 29.04 6.74
CA LEU A 30 15.07 28.69 5.42
C LEU A 30 16.09 27.92 4.55
N ALA A 31 17.36 28.33 4.55
CA ALA A 31 18.42 27.72 3.74
C ALA A 31 18.81 26.31 4.22
N LEU A 32 18.82 26.07 5.54
CA LEU A 32 19.18 24.78 6.14
C LEU A 32 17.98 23.83 6.29
N GLY A 33 16.81 24.16 5.71
CA GLY A 33 15.68 23.24 5.63
C GLY A 33 14.72 23.25 6.83
N GLY A 34 14.67 24.32 7.64
CA GLY A 34 13.69 24.46 8.71
C GLY A 34 12.23 24.39 8.21
N VAL A 35 11.97 24.83 6.97
CA VAL A 35 10.67 24.68 6.31
C VAL A 35 10.39 23.24 5.87
N SER A 36 11.45 22.46 5.59
CA SER A 36 11.31 21.06 5.20
C SER A 36 10.80 20.20 6.36
N TRP A 37 11.13 20.51 7.61
CA TRP A 37 10.58 19.80 8.78
C TRP A 37 9.07 20.06 8.94
N LEU A 38 8.61 21.30 8.76
CA LEU A 38 7.19 21.67 8.83
C LEU A 38 6.37 21.11 7.66
N THR A 39 6.97 21.01 6.47
CA THR A 39 6.33 20.50 5.26
C THR A 39 6.52 19.00 5.05
N ALA A 40 7.36 18.33 5.84
CA ALA A 40 7.60 16.89 5.80
C ALA A 40 6.32 16.05 5.87
N PRO A 41 5.36 16.27 6.81
CA PRO A 41 4.14 15.48 6.84
C PRO A 41 3.29 15.64 5.58
N PHE A 42 3.16 16.87 5.05
CA PHE A 42 2.41 17.14 3.83
C PHE A 42 3.08 16.56 2.57
N ARG A 43 4.40 16.71 2.44
CA ARG A 43 5.17 16.12 1.33
C ARG A 43 5.15 14.59 1.37
N GLY A 44 5.24 14.00 2.56
CA GLY A 44 5.14 12.55 2.74
C GLY A 44 3.77 12.01 2.32
N GLU A 45 2.69 12.70 2.71
CA GLU A 45 1.33 12.29 2.31
C GLU A 45 1.10 12.42 0.79
N VAL A 46 1.60 13.50 0.18
CA VAL A 46 1.51 13.69 -1.28
C VAL A 46 2.36 12.68 -2.04
N ASP A 47 3.57 12.39 -1.57
CA ASP A 47 4.46 11.40 -2.19
C ASP A 47 3.89 9.98 -2.05
N LYS A 48 3.30 9.65 -0.90
CA LYS A 48 2.55 8.40 -0.68
C LYS A 48 1.38 8.29 -1.67
N ARG A 49 0.53 9.32 -1.76
CA ARG A 49 -0.59 9.36 -2.71
C ARG A 49 -0.13 9.23 -4.15
N ASN A 50 0.93 9.92 -4.55
CA ASN A 50 1.46 9.86 -5.90
C ASN A 50 2.01 8.47 -6.24
N ARG A 51 2.61 7.77 -5.27
CA ARG A 51 3.13 6.41 -5.47
C ARG A 51 2.06 5.34 -5.42
N THR A 52 0.93 5.58 -4.75
CA THR A 52 -0.19 4.64 -4.64
C THR A 52 -1.33 5.04 -5.57
N GLU A 53 -2.20 5.96 -5.14
CA GLU A 53 -3.46 6.31 -5.80
C GLU A 53 -3.27 7.05 -7.14
N GLY A 54 -2.24 7.90 -7.23
CA GLY A 54 -1.96 8.75 -8.40
C GLY A 54 -1.09 8.10 -9.47
N SER A 55 -0.50 6.93 -9.19
CA SER A 55 0.40 6.25 -10.12
C SER A 55 -0.34 5.19 -10.92
N GLY A 56 -0.47 5.39 -12.23
CA GLY A 56 -0.96 4.38 -13.16
C GLY A 56 -0.14 3.06 -13.11
N ALA A 57 1.17 3.15 -12.87
CA ALA A 57 2.04 1.98 -12.74
C ALA A 57 1.72 1.16 -11.48
N PHE A 58 1.44 1.82 -10.36
CA PHE A 58 0.98 1.15 -9.14
C PHE A 58 -0.39 0.49 -9.38
N ARG A 59 -1.28 1.20 -10.08
CA ARG A 59 -2.61 0.72 -10.52
C ARG A 59 -2.57 -0.53 -11.43
N ILE A 60 -1.54 -0.68 -12.24
CA ILE A 60 -1.34 -1.88 -13.07
C ILE A 60 -0.72 -2.99 -12.23
N ALA A 61 0.39 -2.69 -11.52
CA ALA A 61 1.15 -3.70 -10.79
C ALA A 61 0.31 -4.44 -9.74
N THR A 62 -0.53 -3.71 -9.00
CA THR A 62 -1.34 -4.38 -7.97
C THR A 62 -2.58 -5.06 -8.58
N TYR A 63 -3.08 -4.61 -9.74
CA TYR A 63 -4.09 -5.36 -10.49
C TYR A 63 -3.52 -6.72 -10.92
N GLU A 64 -2.34 -6.73 -11.54
CA GLU A 64 -1.64 -7.96 -11.94
C GLU A 64 -1.37 -8.88 -10.74
N GLU A 65 -0.99 -8.31 -9.59
CA GLU A 65 -0.81 -9.05 -8.35
C GLU A 65 -2.12 -9.72 -7.88
N PHE A 66 -3.22 -8.97 -7.77
CA PHE A 66 -4.51 -9.53 -7.35
C PHE A 66 -5.10 -10.51 -8.36
N PHE A 67 -4.94 -10.25 -9.65
CA PHE A 67 -5.32 -11.17 -10.71
C PHE A 67 -4.54 -12.48 -10.58
N GLY A 68 -3.22 -12.43 -10.38
CA GLY A 68 -2.38 -13.61 -10.17
C GLY A 68 -2.78 -14.43 -8.94
N LEU A 69 -3.10 -13.76 -7.82
CA LEU A 69 -3.58 -14.42 -6.61
C LEU A 69 -4.95 -15.09 -6.82
N CYS A 70 -5.88 -14.40 -7.47
CA CYS A 70 -7.18 -14.96 -7.82
C CYS A 70 -7.03 -16.17 -8.76
N SER A 71 -6.25 -16.04 -9.83
CA SER A 71 -6.00 -17.10 -10.80
C SER A 71 -5.36 -18.34 -10.15
N THR A 72 -4.53 -18.12 -9.14
CA THR A 72 -3.95 -19.20 -8.32
C THR A 72 -5.01 -19.95 -7.55
N VAL A 73 -5.97 -19.26 -6.92
CA VAL A 73 -7.11 -19.90 -6.22
C VAL A 73 -7.94 -20.71 -7.22
N GLN A 74 -8.32 -20.11 -8.35
CA GLN A 74 -9.13 -20.76 -9.38
C GLN A 74 -8.44 -22.02 -9.96
N SER A 75 -7.13 -21.95 -10.19
CA SER A 75 -6.35 -23.10 -10.66
C SER A 75 -6.34 -24.25 -9.66
N LYS A 76 -6.23 -23.95 -8.35
CA LYS A 76 -6.31 -24.96 -7.28
C LYS A 76 -7.71 -25.57 -7.20
N GLU A 77 -8.77 -24.76 -7.34
CA GLU A 77 -10.15 -25.26 -7.40
C GLU A 77 -10.37 -26.20 -8.59
N GLY A 78 -9.81 -25.88 -9.76
CA GLY A 78 -9.84 -26.75 -10.93
C GLY A 78 -9.15 -28.09 -10.69
N ALA A 79 -7.95 -28.07 -10.07
CA ALA A 79 -7.23 -29.29 -9.71
C ALA A 79 -7.98 -30.14 -8.68
N ILE A 80 -8.62 -29.50 -7.69
CA ILE A 80 -9.47 -30.17 -6.70
C ILE A 80 -10.65 -30.86 -7.40
N LYS A 81 -11.38 -30.15 -8.27
CA LYS A 81 -12.51 -30.71 -9.04
C LYS A 81 -12.08 -31.90 -9.89
N ALA A 82 -10.93 -31.80 -10.57
CA ALA A 82 -10.40 -32.90 -11.39
C ALA A 82 -10.06 -34.15 -10.55
N LEU A 83 -9.42 -33.97 -9.39
CA LEU A 83 -9.09 -35.08 -8.49
C LEU A 83 -10.34 -35.66 -7.80
N GLU A 84 -11.33 -34.83 -7.46
CA GLU A 84 -12.61 -35.30 -6.94
C GLU A 84 -13.37 -36.14 -7.97
N GLU A 85 -13.30 -35.80 -9.25
CA GLU A 85 -13.86 -36.60 -10.34
C GLU A 85 -13.10 -37.93 -10.53
N GLU A 86 -11.76 -37.89 -10.53
CA GLU A 86 -10.92 -39.10 -10.59
C GLU A 86 -11.22 -40.04 -9.41
N ASN A 87 -11.41 -39.48 -8.20
CA ASN A 87 -11.68 -40.26 -6.99
C ASN A 87 -12.95 -41.11 -7.09
N LYS A 88 -13.94 -40.71 -7.89
CA LYS A 88 -15.21 -41.44 -8.05
C LYS A 88 -15.00 -42.80 -8.71
N THR A 89 -14.08 -42.88 -9.67
CA THR A 89 -13.81 -44.08 -10.49
C THR A 89 -12.48 -44.76 -10.17
N ALA A 90 -11.65 -44.15 -9.33
CA ALA A 90 -10.35 -44.68 -8.93
C ALA A 90 -10.44 -46.00 -8.12
N SER A 91 -9.40 -46.83 -8.26
CA SER A 91 -9.16 -48.00 -7.42
C SER A 91 -8.86 -47.59 -5.96
N GLU A 92 -9.07 -48.51 -5.01
CA GLU A 92 -8.89 -48.24 -3.58
C GLU A 92 -7.48 -47.71 -3.24
N SER A 93 -6.43 -48.31 -3.82
CA SER A 93 -5.05 -47.86 -3.64
C SER A 93 -4.80 -46.45 -4.18
N ARG A 94 -5.47 -46.08 -5.28
CA ARG A 94 -5.38 -44.74 -5.87
C ARG A 94 -6.18 -43.70 -5.09
N ARG A 95 -7.31 -44.07 -4.48
CA ARG A 95 -8.12 -43.18 -3.63
C ARG A 95 -7.35 -42.63 -2.44
N ALA A 96 -6.50 -43.45 -1.80
CA ALA A 96 -5.66 -43.00 -0.68
C ALA A 96 -4.66 -41.90 -1.11
N GLN A 97 -4.05 -42.06 -2.30
CA GLN A 97 -3.16 -41.04 -2.87
C GLN A 97 -3.93 -39.77 -3.22
N ILE A 98 -5.10 -39.91 -3.87
CA ILE A 98 -5.95 -38.78 -4.23
C ILE A 98 -6.41 -38.02 -2.97
N SER A 99 -6.79 -38.72 -1.90
CA SER A 99 -7.21 -38.10 -0.63
C SER A 99 -6.09 -37.24 -0.01
N THR A 100 -4.85 -37.72 -0.06
CA THR A 100 -3.68 -36.95 0.40
C THR A 100 -3.47 -35.71 -0.45
N SER A 101 -3.52 -35.84 -1.78
CA SER A 101 -3.40 -34.71 -2.71
C SER A 101 -4.53 -33.70 -2.55
N LEU A 102 -5.78 -34.16 -2.36
CA LEU A 102 -6.93 -33.30 -2.12
C LEU A 102 -6.78 -32.50 -0.83
N THR A 103 -6.29 -33.13 0.24
CA THR A 103 -6.05 -32.44 1.51
C THR A 103 -5.01 -31.33 1.34
N ALA A 104 -3.88 -31.63 0.69
CA ALA A 104 -2.84 -30.64 0.42
C ALA A 104 -3.33 -29.48 -0.46
N LEU A 105 -4.11 -29.77 -1.51
CA LEU A 105 -4.66 -28.75 -2.39
C LEU A 105 -5.71 -27.88 -1.69
N LYS A 106 -6.57 -28.47 -0.85
CA LYS A 106 -7.56 -27.72 -0.06
C LYS A 106 -6.87 -26.77 0.93
N SER A 107 -5.86 -27.24 1.66
CA SER A 107 -5.05 -26.38 2.54
C SER A 107 -4.38 -25.25 1.76
N SER A 108 -3.74 -25.58 0.63
CA SER A 108 -3.06 -24.57 -0.19
C SER A 108 -4.01 -23.57 -0.85
N ARG A 109 -5.27 -23.97 -1.10
CA ARG A 109 -6.32 -23.03 -1.55
C ARG A 109 -6.67 -22.04 -0.45
N ILE A 110 -6.87 -22.53 0.79
CA ILE A 110 -7.18 -21.67 1.94
C ILE A 110 -6.06 -20.64 2.17
N GLU A 111 -4.80 -21.06 2.04
CA GLU A 111 -3.64 -20.16 2.12
C GLU A 111 -3.70 -19.06 1.06
N ALA A 112 -3.97 -19.43 -0.20
CA ALA A 112 -4.08 -18.46 -1.30
C ALA A 112 -5.25 -17.47 -1.11
N VAL A 113 -6.40 -17.95 -0.61
CA VAL A 113 -7.55 -17.10 -0.25
C VAL A 113 -7.18 -16.14 0.89
N SER A 114 -6.48 -16.63 1.91
CA SER A 114 -5.99 -15.82 3.02
C SER A 114 -5.01 -14.75 2.56
N GLU A 115 -4.08 -15.09 1.66
CA GLU A 115 -3.11 -14.15 1.09
C GLU A 115 -3.82 -13.04 0.29
N TYR A 116 -4.79 -13.43 -0.56
CA TYR A 116 -5.64 -12.49 -1.28
C TYR A 116 -6.32 -11.52 -0.31
N ASN A 117 -7.01 -12.06 0.71
CA ASN A 117 -7.76 -11.28 1.69
C ASN A 117 -6.87 -10.39 2.55
N ALA A 118 -5.68 -10.83 2.90
CA ALA A 118 -4.70 -10.05 3.66
C ALA A 118 -4.19 -8.86 2.85
N LYS A 119 -3.92 -9.05 1.55
CA LYS A 119 -3.52 -7.96 0.65
C LYS A 119 -4.69 -7.01 0.35
N ALA A 120 -5.90 -7.54 0.18
CA ALA A 120 -7.11 -6.74 -0.06
C ALA A 120 -7.50 -5.86 1.13
N ALA A 121 -7.13 -6.25 2.35
CA ALA A 121 -7.36 -5.48 3.56
C ALA A 121 -6.40 -4.26 3.70
N GLN A 122 -5.36 -4.16 2.88
CA GLN A 122 -4.41 -3.05 2.97
C GLN A 122 -5.05 -1.76 2.44
N GLU A 123 -5.07 -0.71 3.26
CA GLU A 123 -5.77 0.57 2.98
C GLU A 123 -5.36 1.18 1.63
N HIS A 124 -4.05 1.21 1.34
CA HIS A 124 -3.46 1.77 0.13
C HIS A 124 -3.70 0.91 -1.14
N ARG A 125 -4.30 -0.27 -0.98
CA ARG A 125 -4.69 -1.19 -2.07
C ARG A 125 -6.21 -1.22 -2.29
N SER A 126 -6.97 -0.35 -1.60
CA SER A 126 -8.41 -0.20 -1.83
C SER A 126 -8.75 0.34 -3.23
N ALA A 127 -7.81 1.01 -3.90
CA ALA A 127 -7.96 1.55 -5.26
C ALA A 127 -8.03 0.46 -6.37
N PHE A 128 -7.66 -0.80 -6.06
CA PHE A 128 -7.74 -1.95 -6.98
C PHE A 128 -9.04 -2.70 -6.92
N ARG A 129 -10.01 -2.17 -6.16
CA ARG A 129 -11.43 -2.49 -6.31
C ARG A 129 -11.96 -1.92 -7.64
N ASP A 130 -11.18 -2.04 -8.71
CA ASP A 130 -11.69 -1.94 -10.06
C ASP A 130 -12.76 -3.03 -10.18
N LYS A 131 -13.83 -2.70 -10.90
CA LYS A 131 -15.18 -3.30 -10.79
C LYS A 131 -15.27 -4.80 -11.05
N ASP A 132 -14.16 -5.44 -11.35
CA ASP A 132 -14.07 -6.77 -11.92
C ASP A 132 -13.35 -7.78 -11.00
N LEU A 133 -12.72 -7.34 -9.90
CA LEU A 133 -12.11 -8.25 -8.92
C LEU A 133 -12.90 -8.28 -7.59
N PRO A 134 -13.14 -9.48 -7.01
CA PRO A 134 -13.93 -9.62 -5.79
C PRO A 134 -13.21 -8.96 -4.59
N PRO A 135 -13.88 -8.14 -3.76
CA PRO A 135 -13.23 -7.43 -2.66
C PRO A 135 -12.68 -8.36 -1.57
N ARG A 136 -13.24 -9.57 -1.48
CA ARG A 136 -12.78 -10.68 -0.64
C ARG A 136 -13.12 -11.98 -1.32
N LEU A 137 -12.30 -13.00 -1.08
CA LEU A 137 -12.57 -14.37 -1.44
C LEU A 137 -13.08 -15.13 -0.21
N ASP A 138 -14.03 -16.04 -0.43
CA ASP A 138 -14.54 -16.93 0.60
C ASP A 138 -13.72 -18.23 0.63
N VAL A 139 -13.35 -18.64 1.84
CA VAL A 139 -12.65 -19.91 2.08
C VAL A 139 -13.56 -21.11 1.83
N ASP A 140 -14.88 -20.94 1.91
CA ASP A 140 -15.85 -22.01 1.72
C ASP A 140 -16.44 -22.06 0.30
N ASP A 141 -16.35 -20.98 -0.49
CA ASP A 141 -16.84 -20.95 -1.88
C ASP A 141 -15.80 -21.52 -2.87
N MET A 142 -16.11 -22.64 -3.54
CA MET A 142 -15.22 -23.29 -4.51
C MET A 142 -15.46 -22.87 -5.98
N ASN A 143 -16.06 -21.71 -6.21
CA ASN A 143 -16.32 -21.18 -7.55
C ASN A 143 -15.76 -19.76 -7.71
N THR A 144 -14.50 -19.59 -7.31
CA THR A 144 -13.79 -18.32 -7.49
C THR A 144 -13.73 -17.99 -8.98
N THR A 145 -14.33 -16.85 -9.34
CA THR A 145 -14.29 -16.32 -10.70
C THR A 145 -13.43 -15.07 -10.69
N CYS A 146 -12.27 -15.17 -11.34
CA CYS A 146 -11.45 -14.00 -11.66
C CYS A 146 -12.02 -13.36 -12.92
N ALA A 147 -12.05 -12.05 -12.99
CA ALA A 147 -12.45 -11.36 -14.21
C ALA A 147 -11.58 -11.77 -15.42
N PRO A 148 -12.15 -11.70 -16.64
CA PRO A 148 -11.44 -12.04 -17.88
C PRO A 148 -10.33 -11.05 -18.25
#